data_AF-Q2NI59-F1
#
_entry.id   AF-Q2NI59-F1
#
_cell.length_a   1.000
_cell.length_b   1.000
_cell.length_c   1.000
_cell.angle_alpha   90.00
_cell.angle_beta   90.00
_cell.angle_gamma   90.00
#
_symmetry.space_group_name_H-M   'P 1'
#
loop_
_entity.id
_entity.type
_entity.pdbx_description
1 polymer ?
#
loop_
_entity_poly.entity_id
_entity_poly.type
_entity_poly.pdbx_seq_one_letter_code
_entity_poly.pdbx_strand_id
1 'polypeptide(L)' 'MNYLIYRCDCGRVLYSKETTKTKKCTCGKTLNVKKRRILKIAQSSTQATETVQQMQEEIYGGSIFRTANEL' A
#
# COMPACT_ATOMS: atom_id res chain seq x y z
N MET A 1 11.82 -9.27 -10.38
CA MET A 1 10.40 -9.70 -10.31
C MET A 1 9.60 -8.48 -9.89
N ASN A 2 8.62 -8.06 -10.66
CA ASN A 2 7.96 -6.78 -10.42
C ASN A 2 6.83 -6.89 -9.38
N TYR A 3 6.65 -5.80 -8.64
CA TYR A 3 5.64 -5.62 -7.62
C TYR A 3 4.70 -4.49 -8.03
N LEU A 4 3.40 -4.77 -7.99
CA LEU A 4 2.34 -3.83 -8.27
C LEU A 4 1.87 -3.20 -6.97
N ILE A 5 1.83 -1.87 -6.93
CA ILE A 5 1.32 -1.10 -5.80
C ILE A 5 -0.05 -0.53 -6.15
N TYR A 6 -1.02 -0.71 -5.27
CA TYR A 6 -2.41 -0.33 -5.49
C TYR A 6 -3.11 -0.01 -4.16
N ARG A 7 -4.25 0.68 -4.24
CA ARG A 7 -5.05 1.05 -3.06
C ARG A 7 -6.20 0.04 -2.84
N CYS A 8 -6.44 -0.29 -1.58
CA CYS A 8 -7.64 -1.01 -1.15
C CYS A 8 -8.83 -0.05 -1.01
N ASP A 9 -10.05 -0.56 -1.05
CA ASP A 9 -11.27 0.23 -0.80
C ASP A 9 -11.33 0.82 0.62
N CYS A 10 -10.52 0.35 1.57
CA CYS A 10 -10.40 0.94 2.91
C CYS A 10 -9.40 2.11 2.97
N GLY A 11 -8.83 2.52 1.84
CA GLY A 11 -7.85 3.61 1.75
C GLY A 11 -6.39 3.18 1.90
N ARG A 12 -6.10 2.00 2.49
CA ARG A 12 -4.73 1.49 2.63
C ARG A 12 -4.07 1.21 1.29
N VAL A 13 -2.80 1.56 1.18
CA VAL A 13 -1.93 1.18 0.07
C VAL A 13 -1.30 -0.18 0.36
N LEU A 14 -1.29 -1.05 -0.64
CA LEU A 14 -0.76 -2.41 -0.59
C LEU A 14 0.09 -2.67 -1.82
N TYR A 15 1.03 -3.62 -1.70
CA TYR A 15 1.76 -4.14 -2.85
C TYR A 15 1.59 -5.65 -3.02
N SER A 16 1.79 -6.17 -4.22
CA SER A 16 1.79 -7.62 -4.52
C SER A 16 2.73 -7.93 -5.66
N LYS A 17 3.15 -9.19 -5.77
CA LYS A 17 3.83 -9.65 -7.00
C LYS A 17 2.85 -9.52 -8.17
N GLU A 18 3.36 -9.20 -9.34
CA GLU A 18 2.55 -9.09 -10.57
C GLU A 18 1.78 -10.38 -10.91
N THR A 19 2.32 -11.53 -10.51
CA THR A 19 1.69 -12.84 -10.72
C THR A 19 0.52 -13.12 -9.76
N THR A 20 0.36 -12.34 -8.70
CA THR A 20 -0.70 -12.54 -7.70
C THR A 20 -2.05 -12.11 -8.26
N LYS A 21 -3.00 -13.06 -8.35
CA LYS A 21 -4.37 -12.78 -8.82
C LYS A 21 -5.21 -12.04 -7.77
N THR A 22 -5.11 -12.47 -6.52
CA THR A 22 -5.91 -11.94 -5.40
C THR A 22 -5.05 -11.73 -4.16
N LYS A 23 -5.30 -10.64 -3.43
CA LYS A 23 -4.67 -10.37 -2.13
C LYS A 23 -5.72 -10.00 -1.09
N LYS A 24 -5.59 -10.56 0.11
CA LYS A 24 -6.39 -10.17 1.26
C LYS A 24 -5.79 -8.92 1.91
N CYS A 25 -6.60 -7.89 2.10
CA CYS A 25 -6.22 -6.73 2.89
C CYS A 25 -6.43 -7.02 4.38
N THR A 26 -5.66 -6.34 5.23
CA THR A 26 -5.81 -6.37 6.70
C THR A 26 -7.16 -5.85 7.18
N CYS A 27 -7.95 -5.16 6.35
CA CYS A 27 -9.36 -4.84 6.66
C CYS A 27 -10.33 -6.02 6.46
N GLY A 28 -9.83 -7.19 6.04
CA GLY A 28 -10.64 -8.39 5.81
C GLY A 28 -11.12 -8.58 4.36
N LYS A 29 -11.11 -7.51 3.54
CA LYS A 29 -11.56 -7.58 2.13
C LYS A 29 -10.53 -8.29 1.24
N THR A 30 -11.02 -9.09 0.30
CA THR A 30 -10.20 -9.73 -0.75
C THR A 30 -10.24 -8.90 -2.03
N LEU A 31 -9.07 -8.54 -2.55
CA LEU A 31 -8.90 -7.67 -3.70
C LEU A 31 -8.40 -8.48 -4.90
N ASN A 32 -9.01 -8.28 -6.07
CA ASN A 32 -8.48 -8.80 -7.32
C ASN A 32 -7.46 -7.81 -7.89
N VAL A 33 -6.18 -8.17 -7.89
CA VAL A 33 -5.05 -7.26 -8.20
C VAL A 33 -5.17 -6.70 -9.62
N LYS A 34 -5.51 -7.53 -10.61
CA LYS A 34 -5.59 -7.13 -12.03
C LYS A 34 -6.73 -6.15 -12.31
N LYS A 35 -7.77 -6.14 -11.47
CA LYS A 35 -8.91 -5.22 -11.59
C LYS A 35 -8.67 -3.88 -10.90
N ARG A 36 -7.60 -3.74 -10.11
CA ARG A 36 -7.31 -2.51 -9.38
C ARG A 36 -6.47 -1.56 -10.23
N ARG A 37 -6.68 -0.26 -9.99
CA ARG A 37 -5.83 0.79 -10.53
C ARG A 37 -4.44 0.67 -9.91
N ILE A 38 -3.45 0.39 -10.74
CA ILE A 38 -2.04 0.33 -10.32
C ILE A 38 -1.51 1.76 -10.21
N LEU A 39 -0.96 2.08 -9.04
CA LEU A 39 -0.39 3.40 -8.75
C LEU A 39 1.07 3.48 -9.17
N LYS A 40 1.84 2.42 -8.89
CA LYS A 40 3.26 2.34 -9.21
C LYS A 40 3.70 0.88 -9.33
N ILE A 41 4.80 0.67 -10.06
CA ILE A 41 5.46 -0.63 -10.19
C ILE A 41 6.84 -0.52 -9.55
N ALA A 42 7.18 -1.48 -8.68
CA ALA A 42 8.47 -1.58 -8.03
C ALA A 42 9.21 -2.84 -8.53
N GLN A 43 10.53 -2.77 -8.63
CA GLN A 43 11.36 -3.86 -9.17
C GLN A 43 11.84 -4.84 -8.09
N SER A 44 11.80 -4.42 -6.82
CA SER A 44 12.18 -5.22 -5.66
C SER A 44 11.14 -5.12 -4.53
N SER A 45 11.14 -6.10 -3.62
CA SER A 45 10.27 -6.09 -2.45
C SER A 45 10.59 -4.95 -1.49
N THR A 46 11.87 -4.59 -1.36
CA THR A 46 12.35 -3.48 -0.53
C THR A 46 11.78 -2.17 -1.06
N GLN A 47 11.97 -1.91 -2.36
CA GLN A 47 11.42 -0.72 -3.01
C GLN A 47 9.89 -0.67 -2.90
N ALA A 48 9.21 -1.80 -3.06
CA ALA A 48 7.76 -1.85 -2.91
C ALA A 48 7.32 -1.47 -1.49
N THR A 49 8.05 -1.93 -0.47
CA THR A 49 7.75 -1.63 0.94
C THR A 49 7.96 -0.15 1.24
N GLU A 50 9.11 0.41 0.85
CA GLU A 50 9.43 1.83 1.01
C GLU A 50 8.39 2.72 0.32
N THR A 51 8.02 2.38 -0.91
CA THR A 51 7.04 3.16 -1.66
C THR A 51 5.66 3.09 -1.01
N VAL A 52 5.25 1.93 -0.51
CA VAL A 52 3.97 1.81 0.22
C VAL A 52 4.00 2.64 1.50
N GLN A 53 5.11 2.61 2.25
CA GLN A 53 5.27 3.41 3.46
C GLN A 53 5.15 4.91 3.14
N GLN A 54 5.93 5.41 2.17
CA GLN A 54 5.88 6.82 1.75
C GLN A 54 4.45 7.24 1.38
N MET A 55 3.76 6.46 0.54
CA MET A 55 2.38 6.80 0.17
C MET A 55 1.43 6.79 1.37
N GLN A 56 1.63 5.90 2.34
CA GLN A 56 0.78 5.86 3.53
C GLN A 56 1.04 7.09 4.42
N GLU A 57 2.29 7.49 4.59
CA GLU A 57 2.68 8.68 5.34
C GLU A 57 2.18 9.97 4.66
N GLU A 58 2.16 10.02 3.33
CA GLU A 58 1.56 11.13 2.59
C GLU A 58 0.04 11.23 2.78
N ILE A 59 -0.66 10.10 2.84
CA ILE A 59 -2.13 10.06 2.96
C ILE A 59 -2.58 10.32 4.41
N TYR A 60 -1.91 9.70 5.38
CA TYR A 60 -2.37 9.65 6.77
C TYR A 60 -1.46 10.42 7.74
N GLY A 61 -0.36 10.98 7.25
CA GLY A 61 0.70 11.53 8.08
C GLY A 61 1.71 10.47 8.51
N GLY A 62 2.92 10.92 8.83
CA GLY A 62 3.95 10.06 9.43
C GLY A 62 3.44 9.41 10.71
N SER A 63 4.00 8.24 11.06
CA SER A 63 3.81 7.63 12.37
C SER A 63 4.60 8.40 13.43
N ILE A 64 4.15 9.63 13.70
CA ILE A 64 4.70 10.50 14.75
C ILE A 64 3.77 10.46 15.95
N PHE A 65 4.35 10.31 17.15
CA PHE A 65 3.62 10.55 18.38
C PHE A 65 3.47 12.06 18.52
N ARG A 66 2.25 12.57 18.38
CA ARG A 66 1.97 13.98 18.69
C ARG A 66 1.66 14.11 20.16
N THR A 67 2.30 15.07 20.81
CA THR A 67 1.93 15.43 22.18
C THR A 67 0.58 16.16 22.18
N ALA A 68 -0.14 16.15 23.30
CA ALA A 68 -1.47 16.77 23.40
C ALA A 68 -1.49 18.26 23.03
N ASN A 69 -0.34 18.93 23.06
CA ASN A 69 -0.19 20.35 22.69
C ASN A 69 0.01 20.57 21.18
N GLU A 70 0.15 19.52 20.37
CA GLU A 70 0.42 19.56 18.93
C GLU A 70 -0.75 18.99 18.09
N LEU A 71 -1.90 18.80 18.74
CA LEU A 71 -3.15 18.29 18.16
C LEU A 71 -3.97 19.40 17.49
#